data_AF-A0A2W4LB17-F1
#
_entry.id   AF-A0A2W4LB17-F1
#
_cell.length_a   1.000
_cell.length_b   1.000
_cell.length_c   1.000
_cell.angle_alpha   90.00
_cell.angle_beta   90.00
_cell.angle_gamma   90.00
#
_symmetry.space_group_name_H-M   'P 1'
#
loop_
_entity.id
_entity.type
_entity.pdbx_description
1 polymer ?
#
loop_
_entity_poly.entity_id
_entity_poly.type
_entity_poly.pdbx_seq_one_letter_code
_entity_poly.pdbx_strand_id
1 'polypeptide(L)'
;MRLVSSNSGGSNREQQPAFAVQCTHVGRLRSHVGPLRSVVAAATPIAEGTLPKATQSIAPAVRRYVYHRDRGRCVVPGCSFGGFLDVHHLNPPAEGGGHDPENLVTLCEGHHTALHRGQLSIEGSPSTKLRFLRADGTEYTDPPSVRAIAVGEQVFGALRRLGFSERQARSAVRRVLETAETLCTATLLRAALGVLTAPRG
;
A
#
# COMPACT_ATOMS: atom_id res chain seq x y z
N MET A 1 -45.59 34.07 -9.67
CA MET A 1 -44.51 33.86 -10.66
C MET A 1 -43.66 32.71 -10.13
N ARG A 2 -43.74 31.46 -10.63
CA ARG A 2 -43.31 30.96 -11.96
C ARG A 2 -41.91 31.52 -12.27
N LEU A 3 -40.84 30.74 -12.44
CA LEU A 3 -40.61 29.62 -13.37
C LEU A 3 -39.43 28.78 -12.80
N VAL A 4 -39.58 27.48 -12.50
CA VAL A 4 -39.24 26.33 -13.37
C VAL A 4 -38.39 26.64 -14.61
N SER A 5 -37.17 26.09 -14.65
CA SER A 5 -36.53 25.69 -15.90
C SER A 5 -36.17 24.21 -15.84
N SER A 6 -36.87 23.49 -16.69
CA SER A 6 -36.78 22.07 -17.02
C SER A 6 -35.72 21.85 -18.11
N ASN A 7 -35.01 20.72 -18.05
CA ASN A 7 -34.76 19.79 -19.16
C ASN A 7 -33.85 18.67 -18.62
N SER A 8 -34.18 17.38 -18.63
CA SER A 8 -34.71 16.47 -19.67
C SER A 8 -33.64 15.97 -20.66
N GLY A 9 -33.66 14.65 -20.88
CA GLY A 9 -32.76 13.89 -21.77
C GLY A 9 -31.52 13.35 -21.04
N GLY A 10 -31.17 12.08 -21.04
CA GLY A 10 -31.72 10.92 -21.72
C GLY A 10 -30.74 9.75 -21.52
N SER A 11 -31.31 8.58 -21.24
CA SER A 11 -30.75 7.23 -21.42
C SER A 11 -29.41 7.14 -22.17
N ASN A 12 -28.40 6.52 -21.55
CA ASN A 12 -27.89 5.29 -22.15
C ASN A 12 -27.34 4.31 -21.10
N ARG A 13 -27.96 3.12 -21.09
CA ARG A 13 -27.41 1.89 -20.53
C ARG A 13 -26.22 1.51 -21.39
N GLU A 14 -25.02 1.59 -20.85
CA GLU A 14 -23.90 0.83 -21.38
C GLU A 14 -23.33 -0.05 -20.27
N GLN A 15 -23.39 -1.34 -20.57
CA GLN A 15 -23.15 -2.46 -19.69
C GLN A 15 -21.65 -2.52 -19.37
N GLN A 16 -21.30 -2.58 -18.08
CA GLN A 16 -19.97 -2.98 -17.63
C GLN A 16 -20.10 -4.31 -16.87
N PRO A 17 -19.26 -5.31 -17.18
CA PRO A 17 -19.37 -6.62 -16.55
C PRO A 17 -18.96 -6.54 -15.08
N ALA A 18 -19.83 -7.07 -14.23
CA ALA A 18 -19.57 -7.30 -12.82
C ALA A 18 -18.49 -8.38 -12.66
N PHE A 19 -17.26 -7.99 -12.33
CA PHE A 19 -16.35 -8.88 -11.61
C PHE A 19 -16.53 -8.63 -10.12
N ALA A 20 -17.43 -9.42 -9.54
CA ALA A 20 -17.67 -9.47 -8.11
C ALA A 20 -16.49 -10.19 -7.42
N VAL A 21 -15.62 -9.44 -6.77
CA VAL A 21 -14.76 -9.97 -5.70
C VAL A 21 -15.49 -9.74 -4.39
N GLN A 22 -16.06 -10.82 -3.85
CA GLN A 22 -16.76 -10.80 -2.57
C GLN A 22 -15.75 -10.64 -1.42
N CYS A 23 -15.67 -9.44 -0.85
CA CYS A 23 -15.13 -9.24 0.49
C CYS A 23 -16.26 -9.46 1.51
N THR A 24 -16.25 -10.60 2.21
CA THR A 24 -17.18 -10.86 3.32
C THR A 24 -16.69 -10.16 4.59
N HIS A 25 -17.09 -8.90 4.78
CA HIS A 25 -16.97 -8.22 6.08
C HIS A 25 -18.36 -8.08 6.73
N VAL A 26 -18.47 -8.58 7.97
CA VAL A 26 -19.68 -8.58 8.79
C VAL A 26 -20.07 -7.14 9.17
N GLY A 27 -21.12 -6.61 8.54
CA GLY A 27 -21.71 -5.29 8.84
C GLY A 27 -23.08 -5.42 9.54
N ARG A 28 -23.25 -4.67 10.62
CA ARG A 28 -24.34 -4.74 11.61
C ARG A 28 -25.55 -3.86 11.22
N LEU A 29 -26.73 -4.50 11.19
CA LEU A 29 -28.12 -4.06 11.51
C LEU A 29 -28.66 -2.66 11.13
N ARG A 30 -29.78 -2.64 10.40
CA ARG A 30 -30.93 -1.75 10.70
C ARG A 30 -32.25 -2.52 10.55
N SER A 31 -32.99 -2.62 11.65
CA SER A 31 -34.33 -3.23 11.74
C SER A 31 -35.40 -2.29 11.16
N HIS A 32 -36.17 -2.78 10.20
CA HIS A 32 -37.52 -2.30 9.92
C HIS A 32 -38.46 -3.51 9.96
N VAL A 33 -39.16 -3.69 11.08
CA VAL A 33 -40.11 -4.79 11.30
C VAL A 33 -41.49 -4.32 10.84
N GLY A 34 -41.97 -4.85 9.72
CA GLY A 34 -43.40 -4.88 9.35
C GLY A 34 -44.01 -6.23 9.77
N PRO A 35 -45.34 -6.33 9.98
CA PRO A 35 -45.95 -7.51 10.57
C PRO A 35 -45.94 -8.69 9.60
N LEU A 36 -45.32 -9.81 10.01
CA LEU A 36 -45.31 -11.06 9.25
C LEU A 36 -46.57 -11.87 9.53
N ARG A 37 -47.33 -12.14 8.48
CA ARG A 37 -48.49 -13.03 8.45
C ARG A 37 -47.98 -14.48 8.52
N SER A 38 -48.41 -15.23 9.53
CA SER A 38 -48.00 -16.62 9.76
C SER A 38 -48.49 -17.54 8.64
N VAL A 39 -47.56 -18.05 7.83
CA VAL A 39 -47.75 -19.25 7.00
C VAL A 39 -46.88 -20.35 7.57
N VAL A 40 -47.46 -21.21 8.39
CA VAL A 40 -46.81 -22.44 8.87
C VAL A 40 -46.80 -23.46 7.74
N ALA A 41 -45.71 -23.49 6.98
CA ALA A 41 -45.36 -24.62 6.12
C ALA A 41 -44.67 -25.69 6.98
N ALA A 42 -45.06 -26.95 6.78
CA ALA A 42 -44.50 -28.10 7.49
C ALA A 42 -42.96 -28.12 7.37
N ALA A 43 -42.30 -28.16 8.52
CA ALA A 43 -40.85 -28.19 8.62
C ALA A 43 -40.32 -29.56 8.16
N THR A 44 -39.60 -29.58 7.04
CA THR A 44 -38.71 -30.68 6.68
C THR A 44 -37.58 -30.72 7.71
N PRO A 45 -37.21 -31.89 8.29
CA PRO A 45 -36.10 -31.97 9.22
C PRO A 45 -34.82 -31.56 8.50
N ILE A 46 -34.16 -30.53 9.02
CA ILE A 46 -32.83 -30.11 8.56
C ILE A 46 -31.89 -31.21 9.03
N ALA A 47 -31.29 -31.96 8.09
CA ALA A 47 -30.25 -32.92 8.42
C ALA A 47 -29.16 -32.20 9.20
N GLU A 48 -28.79 -32.74 10.36
CA GLU A 48 -27.75 -32.22 11.24
C GLU A 48 -26.39 -32.43 10.56
N GLY A 49 -26.07 -31.50 9.66
CA GLY A 49 -24.80 -31.45 8.97
C GLY A 49 -23.77 -30.78 9.86
N THR A 50 -22.72 -31.51 10.24
CA THR A 50 -21.49 -30.93 10.79
C THR A 50 -21.02 -29.82 9.86
N LEU A 51 -21.07 -28.56 10.31
CA LEU A 51 -20.48 -27.46 9.56
C LEU A 51 -19.00 -27.77 9.36
N PRO A 52 -18.46 -27.62 8.13
CA PRO A 52 -17.04 -27.85 7.90
C PRO A 52 -16.24 -26.95 8.83
N LYS A 53 -15.21 -27.53 9.47
CA LYS A 53 -14.31 -26.78 10.32
C LYS A 53 -13.78 -25.60 9.52
N ALA A 54 -13.91 -24.39 10.05
CA ALA A 54 -13.37 -23.19 9.41
C ALA A 54 -11.86 -23.39 9.17
N THR A 55 -11.49 -23.62 7.91
CA THR A 55 -10.11 -23.75 7.48
C THR A 55 -9.57 -22.35 7.25
N GLN A 56 -8.57 -21.98 8.04
CA GLN A 56 -7.76 -20.81 7.74
C GLN A 56 -6.98 -21.10 6.45
N SER A 57 -6.96 -20.14 5.52
CA SER A 57 -6.22 -20.29 4.26
C SER A 57 -4.73 -20.54 4.51
N ILE A 58 -4.17 -19.96 5.57
CA ILE A 58 -2.77 -20.16 5.98
C ILE A 58 -2.76 -20.93 7.31
N ALA A 59 -1.96 -22.01 7.38
CA ALA A 59 -1.80 -22.79 8.60
C ALA A 59 -1.37 -21.89 9.78
N PRO A 60 -1.95 -22.03 10.99
CA PRO A 60 -1.65 -21.15 12.12
C PRO A 60 -0.16 -21.08 12.51
N ALA A 61 0.57 -22.19 12.36
CA ALA A 61 2.01 -22.24 12.62
C ALA A 61 2.81 -21.38 11.62
N VAL A 62 2.46 -21.44 10.34
CA VAL A 62 3.06 -20.62 9.27
C VAL A 62 2.76 -19.15 9.52
N ARG A 63 1.49 -18.82 9.81
CA ARG A 63 1.09 -17.43 10.14
C ARG A 63 1.91 -16.87 11.30
N ARG A 64 2.10 -17.67 12.37
CA ARG A 64 2.92 -17.28 13.53
C ARG A 64 4.39 -17.08 13.17
N TYR A 65 4.95 -17.97 12.35
CA TYR A 65 6.34 -17.85 11.88
C TYR A 65 6.55 -16.55 11.09
N VAL A 66 5.70 -16.28 10.09
CA VAL A 66 5.76 -15.07 9.27
C VAL A 66 5.64 -13.81 10.14
N TYR A 67 4.66 -13.81 11.05
CA TYR A 67 4.47 -12.68 11.97
C TYR A 67 5.70 -12.42 12.85
N HIS A 68 6.35 -13.48 13.35
CA HIS A 68 7.58 -13.36 14.14
C HIS A 68 8.76 -12.86 13.30
N ARG A 69 8.96 -13.41 12.10
CA ARG A 69 10.00 -12.95 11.15
C ARG A 69 9.86 -11.47 10.84
N ASP A 70 8.64 -11.01 10.62
CA ASP A 70 8.30 -9.62 10.30
C ASP A 70 8.19 -8.73 11.55
N ARG A 71 8.57 -9.26 12.73
CA ARG A 71 8.59 -8.57 14.03
C ARG A 71 7.24 -8.00 14.44
N GLY A 72 6.14 -8.61 13.98
CA GLY A 72 4.78 -8.17 14.23
C GLY A 72 4.50 -6.76 13.72
N ARG A 73 5.04 -6.42 12.54
CA ARG A 73 4.88 -5.11 11.90
C ARG A 73 4.63 -5.26 10.41
N CYS A 74 4.07 -4.21 9.81
CA CYS A 74 4.02 -4.10 8.37
C CYS A 74 5.45 -4.06 7.80
N VAL A 75 5.73 -4.85 6.77
CA VAL A 75 7.05 -4.90 6.12
C VAL A 75 7.34 -3.71 5.20
N VAL A 76 6.35 -2.88 4.89
CA VAL A 76 6.52 -1.71 4.01
C VAL A 76 7.43 -0.67 4.68
N PRO A 77 8.46 -0.15 3.98
CA PRO A 77 9.37 0.85 4.51
C PRO A 77 8.62 2.08 5.06
N GLY A 78 9.08 2.57 6.21
CA GLY A 78 8.54 3.75 6.88
C GLY A 78 7.24 3.51 7.63
N CYS A 79 6.64 2.31 7.54
CA CYS A 79 5.41 2.00 8.25
C CYS A 79 5.68 1.63 9.71
N SER A 80 5.23 2.48 10.62
CA SER A 80 5.31 2.24 12.08
C SER A 80 4.03 1.61 12.66
N PHE A 81 3.00 1.40 11.83
CA PHE A 81 1.71 0.88 12.27
C PHE A 81 1.79 -0.61 12.62
N GLY A 82 1.38 -0.97 13.85
CA GLY A 82 1.42 -2.33 14.37
C GLY A 82 0.04 -2.96 14.62
N GLY A 83 -1.04 -2.26 14.29
CA GLY A 83 -2.41 -2.78 14.40
C GLY A 83 -2.91 -3.35 13.07
N PHE A 84 -4.01 -4.11 13.13
CA PHE A 84 -4.72 -4.63 11.94
C PHE A 84 -3.76 -5.25 10.90
N LEU A 85 -2.94 -6.18 11.39
CA LEU A 85 -1.92 -6.86 10.60
C LEU A 85 -2.44 -8.20 10.09
N ASP A 86 -2.28 -8.43 8.80
CA ASP A 86 -2.58 -9.69 8.14
C ASP A 86 -1.40 -10.21 7.33
N VAL A 87 -1.39 -11.53 7.13
CA VAL A 87 -0.39 -12.20 6.29
C VAL A 87 -0.93 -12.27 4.87
N HIS A 88 -0.16 -11.73 3.94
CA HIS A 88 -0.48 -11.58 2.53
C HIS A 88 0.42 -12.46 1.67
N HIS A 89 -0.14 -13.04 0.60
CA HIS A 89 0.59 -13.81 -0.41
C HIS A 89 1.23 -12.89 -1.45
N LEU A 90 2.55 -13.01 -1.69
CA LEU A 90 3.25 -12.26 -2.73
C LEU A 90 2.83 -12.72 -4.13
N ASN A 91 2.82 -14.04 -4.35
CA ASN A 91 2.19 -14.67 -5.49
C ASN A 91 0.83 -15.25 -5.03
N PRO A 92 -0.31 -14.79 -5.57
CA PRO A 92 -1.64 -15.27 -5.19
C PRO A 92 -1.81 -16.79 -5.45
N PRO A 93 -2.62 -17.49 -4.65
CA PRO A 93 -2.94 -18.90 -4.90
C PRO A 93 -3.56 -19.16 -6.28
N ALA A 94 -4.30 -18.20 -6.83
CA ALA A 94 -4.87 -18.27 -8.17
C ALA A 94 -3.80 -18.35 -9.29
N GLU A 95 -2.59 -17.87 -9.00
CA GLU A 95 -1.42 -17.87 -9.90
C GLU A 95 -0.42 -18.98 -9.53
N GLY A 96 -0.85 -19.95 -8.71
CA GLY A 96 -0.04 -21.08 -8.28
C GLY A 96 0.82 -20.81 -7.04
N GLY A 97 0.63 -19.67 -6.36
CA GLY A 97 1.34 -19.34 -5.14
C GLY A 97 0.96 -20.21 -3.94
N GLY A 98 1.96 -20.80 -3.27
CA GLY A 98 1.76 -21.63 -2.08
C GLY A 98 1.65 -20.85 -0.77
N HIS A 99 1.42 -21.57 0.32
CA HIS A 99 1.47 -21.05 1.70
C HIS A 99 2.87 -21.14 2.32
N ASP A 100 3.92 -21.23 1.49
CA ASP A 100 5.29 -21.22 1.97
C ASP A 100 5.61 -19.86 2.61
N PRO A 101 6.33 -19.79 3.75
CA PRO A 101 6.70 -18.53 4.37
C PRO A 101 7.42 -17.55 3.44
N GLU A 102 8.17 -18.01 2.44
CA GLU A 102 8.84 -17.15 1.45
C GLU A 102 7.87 -16.47 0.49
N ASN A 103 6.65 -17.00 0.35
CA ASN A 103 5.58 -16.38 -0.42
C ASN A 103 4.66 -15.50 0.43
N LEU A 104 4.98 -15.28 1.71
CA LEU A 104 4.09 -14.62 2.65
C LEU A 104 4.77 -13.43 3.31
N VAL A 105 4.04 -12.33 3.52
CA VAL A 105 4.51 -11.12 4.22
C VAL A 105 3.43 -10.53 5.12
N THR A 106 3.82 -9.85 6.20
CA THR A 106 2.90 -9.17 7.11
C THR A 106 2.66 -7.73 6.65
N LEU A 107 1.39 -7.36 6.39
CA LEU A 107 0.99 -6.02 5.98
C LEU A 107 -0.09 -5.48 6.92
N CYS A 108 -0.12 -4.16 7.12
CA CYS A 108 -1.27 -3.50 7.74
C CYS A 108 -2.42 -3.36 6.75
N GLU A 109 -3.65 -3.20 7.24
CA GLU A 109 -4.86 -3.02 6.42
C GLU A 109 -4.70 -1.96 5.32
N GLY A 110 -4.08 -0.82 5.63
CA GLY A 110 -3.86 0.27 4.69
C GLY A 110 -2.97 -0.13 3.51
N HIS A 111 -1.81 -0.73 3.79
CA HIS A 111 -0.89 -1.20 2.74
C HIS A 111 -1.40 -2.46 2.04
N HIS A 112 -2.11 -3.33 2.75
CA HIS A 112 -2.77 -4.49 2.17
C HIS A 112 -3.82 -4.05 1.14
N THR A 113 -4.64 -3.04 1.47
CA THR A 113 -5.61 -2.45 0.55
C THR A 113 -4.93 -1.74 -0.61
N ALA A 114 -3.85 -0.98 -0.36
CA ALA A 114 -3.09 -0.31 -1.41
C ALA A 114 -2.53 -1.31 -2.43
N LEU A 115 -2.05 -2.47 -1.97
CA LEU A 115 -1.56 -3.54 -2.84
C LEU A 115 -2.67 -4.09 -3.73
N HIS A 116 -3.82 -4.47 -3.15
CA HIS A 116 -4.97 -4.95 -3.93
C HIS A 116 -5.52 -3.91 -4.92
N ARG A 117 -5.30 -2.61 -4.67
CA ARG A 117 -5.70 -1.51 -5.56
C ARG A 117 -4.66 -1.17 -6.63
N GLY A 118 -3.53 -1.89 -6.69
CA GLY A 118 -2.43 -1.59 -7.61
C GLY A 118 -1.70 -0.26 -7.28
N GLN A 119 -1.88 0.27 -6.07
CA GLN A 119 -1.21 1.49 -5.61
C GLN A 119 0.17 1.20 -5.01
N LEU A 120 0.38 -0.03 -4.59
CA LEU A 120 1.62 -0.60 -4.06
C LEU A 120 1.90 -1.90 -4.80
N SER A 121 3.14 -2.12 -5.22
CA SER A 121 3.62 -3.40 -5.72
C SER A 121 4.77 -3.89 -4.84
N ILE A 122 4.88 -5.21 -4.68
CA ILE A 122 5.96 -5.86 -3.94
C ILE A 122 6.64 -6.86 -4.87
N GLU A 123 7.95 -6.76 -4.97
CA GLU A 123 8.78 -7.65 -5.77
C GLU A 123 9.82 -8.35 -4.91
N GLY A 124 10.27 -9.53 -5.34
CA GLY A 124 11.24 -10.35 -4.63
C GLY A 124 10.61 -11.25 -3.56
N SER A 125 11.43 -11.69 -2.60
CA SER A 125 11.01 -12.55 -1.50
C SER A 125 11.70 -12.14 -0.19
N PRO A 126 11.23 -12.63 0.96
CA PRO A 126 11.88 -12.40 2.25
C PRO A 126 13.37 -12.79 2.26
N SER A 127 13.73 -13.89 1.59
CA SER A 127 15.13 -14.34 1.43
C SER A 127 15.96 -13.56 0.40
N THR A 128 15.34 -13.06 -0.67
CA THR A 128 16.05 -12.39 -1.79
C THR A 128 16.05 -10.87 -1.72
N LYS A 129 15.46 -10.29 -0.65
CA LYS A 129 15.16 -8.87 -0.43
C LYS A 129 13.87 -8.42 -1.14
N LEU A 130 12.95 -7.89 -0.34
CA LEU A 130 11.72 -7.27 -0.83
C LEU A 130 12.01 -5.87 -1.38
N ARG A 131 11.42 -5.55 -2.52
CA ARG A 131 11.34 -4.21 -3.10
C ARG A 131 9.89 -3.77 -3.14
N PHE A 132 9.65 -2.51 -2.78
CA PHE A 132 8.32 -1.94 -2.72
C PHE A 132 8.25 -0.79 -3.73
N LEU A 133 7.22 -0.79 -4.57
CA LEU A 133 7.04 0.21 -5.61
C LEU A 133 5.68 0.89 -5.47
N ARG A 134 5.62 2.17 -5.79
CA ARG A 134 4.37 2.92 -5.94
C ARG A 134 3.74 2.63 -7.31
N ALA A 135 2.50 3.06 -7.49
CA ALA A 135 1.77 2.97 -8.76
C ALA A 135 2.53 3.57 -9.97
N ASP A 136 3.35 4.60 -9.75
CA ASP A 136 4.14 5.27 -10.78
C ASP A 136 5.50 4.57 -11.04
N GLY A 137 5.76 3.43 -10.41
CA GLY A 137 7.00 2.66 -10.50
C GLY A 137 8.15 3.21 -9.64
N THR A 138 7.96 4.32 -8.93
CA THR A 138 8.98 4.84 -8.01
C THR A 138 9.10 3.96 -6.77
N GLU A 139 10.31 3.84 -6.22
CA GLU A 139 10.52 3.04 -5.01
C GLU A 139 9.77 3.64 -3.81
N TYR A 140 9.11 2.76 -3.06
CA TYR A 140 8.51 3.07 -1.78
C TYR A 140 9.61 3.02 -0.72
N THR A 141 10.29 4.15 -0.55
CA THR A 141 11.40 4.29 0.40
C THR A 141 10.92 4.80 1.75
N ASP A 142 11.74 4.58 2.78
CA ASP A 142 11.60 5.30 4.05
C ASP A 142 11.62 6.82 3.80
N PRO A 143 10.85 7.62 4.55
CA PRO A 143 11.04 9.06 4.54
C PRO A 143 12.50 9.40 4.88
N PRO A 144 13.08 10.44 4.27
CA PRO A 144 14.46 10.82 4.55
C PRO A 144 14.63 11.10 6.05
N SER A 145 15.75 10.64 6.61
CA SER A 145 16.05 10.86 8.03
C SER A 145 16.09 12.37 8.36
N VAL A 146 15.77 12.73 9.62
CA VAL A 146 15.87 14.12 10.11
C VAL A 146 17.24 14.72 9.81
N ARG A 147 18.30 13.92 9.96
CA ARG A 147 19.67 14.33 9.63
C ARG A 147 19.86 14.60 8.13
N ALA A 148 19.31 13.76 7.26
CA ALA A 148 19.38 13.97 5.81
C ALA A 148 18.64 15.25 5.39
N ILE A 149 17.48 15.53 6.00
CA ILE A 149 16.73 16.78 5.78
C ILE A 149 17.59 17.99 6.19
N ALA A 150 18.11 18.00 7.43
CA ALA A 150 18.91 19.10 7.95
C ALA A 150 20.20 19.36 7.12
N VAL A 151 20.90 18.30 6.72
CA VAL A 151 22.09 18.42 5.86
C VAL A 151 21.69 18.93 4.46
N GLY A 152 20.58 18.45 3.91
CA GLY A 152 20.04 18.94 2.65
C GLY A 152 19.73 20.43 2.68
N GLU A 153 19.12 20.93 3.77
CA GLU A 153 18.86 22.36 3.98
C GLU A 153 20.15 23.18 4.06
N GLN A 154 21.18 22.68 4.74
CA GLN A 154 22.48 23.34 4.81
C GLN A 154 23.15 23.45 3.45
N VAL A 155 23.18 22.36 2.67
CA VAL A 155 23.76 22.34 1.31
C VAL A 155 22.96 23.25 0.39
N PHE A 156 21.62 23.16 0.42
CA PHE A 156 20.74 24.04 -0.34
C PHE A 156 21.02 25.51 -0.04
N GLY A 157 21.08 25.89 1.24
CA GLY A 157 21.37 27.25 1.68
C GLY A 157 22.76 27.73 1.25
N ALA A 158 23.77 26.86 1.27
CA ALA A 158 25.10 27.17 0.76
C ALA A 158 25.09 27.44 -0.74
N LEU A 159 24.43 26.60 -1.55
CA LEU A 159 24.30 26.80 -2.99
C LEU A 159 23.57 28.11 -3.33
N ARG A 160 22.53 28.47 -2.57
CA ARG A 160 21.81 29.74 -2.74
C ARG A 160 22.71 30.94 -2.45
N ARG A 161 23.53 30.90 -1.39
CA ARG A 161 24.51 31.96 -1.09
C ARG A 161 25.61 32.08 -2.15
N LEU A 162 25.95 30.99 -2.82
CA LEU A 162 26.89 30.97 -3.95
C LEU A 162 26.27 31.47 -5.28
N GLY A 163 24.97 31.80 -5.30
CA GLY A 163 24.30 32.40 -6.45
C GLY A 163 23.58 31.41 -7.39
N PHE A 164 23.58 30.10 -7.11
CA PHE A 164 22.83 29.14 -7.92
C PHE A 164 21.33 29.34 -7.78
N SER A 165 20.57 29.21 -8.88
CA SER A 165 19.11 29.33 -8.85
C SER A 165 18.47 28.25 -7.96
N GLU A 166 17.27 28.53 -7.45
CA GLU A 166 16.55 27.59 -6.60
C GLU A 166 16.28 26.25 -7.29
N ARG A 167 15.88 26.28 -8.56
CA ARG A 167 15.65 25.06 -9.36
C ARG A 167 16.93 24.22 -9.46
N GLN A 168 18.08 24.86 -9.71
CA GLN A 168 19.38 24.18 -9.77
C GLN A 168 19.76 23.61 -8.40
N ALA A 169 19.66 24.40 -7.34
CA ALA A 169 20.04 23.97 -5.99
C ALA A 169 19.18 22.79 -5.50
N ARG A 170 17.85 22.85 -5.69
CA ARG A 170 16.94 21.72 -5.33
C ARG A 170 17.27 20.46 -6.11
N SER A 171 17.48 20.57 -7.42
CA SER A 171 17.83 19.42 -8.28
C SER A 171 19.16 18.79 -7.86
N ALA A 172 20.19 19.60 -7.60
CA ALA A 172 21.50 19.12 -7.16
C ALA A 172 21.44 18.42 -5.80
N VAL A 173 20.75 19.02 -4.82
CA VAL A 173 20.59 18.44 -3.48
C VAL A 173 19.87 17.10 -3.53
N ARG A 174 18.78 17.00 -4.32
CA ARG A 174 18.07 15.73 -4.51
C ARG A 174 19.00 14.64 -5.03
N ARG A 175 19.70 14.90 -6.14
CA ARG A 175 20.59 13.92 -6.78
C ARG A 175 21.71 13.45 -5.86
N VAL A 176 22.36 14.35 -5.13
CA VAL A 176 23.47 13.94 -4.26
C VAL A 176 22.99 13.18 -3.03
N LEU A 177 21.80 13.47 -2.50
CA LEU A 177 21.22 12.71 -1.40
C LEU A 177 20.76 11.32 -1.82
N GLU A 178 20.27 11.15 -3.05
CA GLU A 178 19.87 9.85 -3.63
C GLU A 178 21.06 8.88 -3.74
N THR A 179 22.28 9.39 -3.95
CA THR A 179 23.50 8.57 -4.09
C THR A 179 24.47 8.71 -2.92
N ALA A 180 24.07 9.35 -1.81
CA ALA A 180 24.97 9.66 -0.71
C ALA A 180 25.30 8.42 0.13
N GLU A 181 26.58 8.04 0.19
CA GLU A 181 27.06 7.06 1.18
C GLU A 181 27.25 7.67 2.57
N THR A 182 27.46 8.99 2.66
CA THR A 182 27.68 9.70 3.94
C THR A 182 26.92 11.04 4.01
N LEU A 183 26.40 11.36 5.21
CA LEU A 183 25.71 12.61 5.50
C LEU A 183 26.69 13.65 6.10
N CYS A 184 27.69 14.03 5.31
CA CYS A 184 28.64 15.11 5.61
C CYS A 184 28.40 16.31 4.70
N THR A 185 28.06 17.47 5.29
CA THR A 185 27.69 18.69 4.57
C THR A 185 28.76 19.14 3.58
N ALA A 186 30.04 19.12 3.96
CA ALA A 186 31.15 19.54 3.08
C ALA A 186 31.35 18.60 1.88
N THR A 187 31.18 17.29 2.08
CA THR A 187 31.29 16.30 1.00
C THR A 187 30.12 16.44 0.02
N LEU A 188 28.90 16.58 0.54
CA LEU A 188 27.71 16.74 -0.31
C LEU A 188 27.70 18.07 -1.06
N LEU A 189 28.18 19.15 -0.45
CA LEU A 189 28.32 20.43 -1.15
C LEU A 189 29.30 20.34 -2.32
N ARG A 190 30.46 19.68 -2.12
CA ARG A 190 31.42 19.44 -3.21
C ARG A 190 30.82 18.61 -4.34
N ALA A 191 30.11 17.53 -3.99
CA ALA A 191 29.40 16.71 -4.98
C ALA A 191 28.33 17.51 -5.75
N ALA A 192 27.55 18.33 -5.04
CA ALA A 192 26.49 19.14 -5.65
C ALA A 192 27.05 20.20 -6.61
N LEU A 193 28.17 20.83 -6.26
CA LEU A 193 28.87 21.74 -7.17
C LEU A 193 29.37 21.00 -8.41
N GLY A 194 29.95 19.82 -8.26
CA GLY A 194 30.35 18.98 -9.40
C GLY A 194 29.20 18.65 -10.35
N VAL A 195 28.01 18.37 -9.82
CA VAL A 195 26.78 18.15 -10.61
C VAL A 195 26.36 19.41 -11.39
N LEU A 196 26.52 20.59 -10.80
CA LEU A 196 26.08 21.85 -11.37
C LEU A 196 27.06 22.44 -12.39
N THR A 197 28.35 22.14 -12.27
CA THR A 197 29.41 22.69 -13.12
C THR A 197 29.92 21.71 -14.18
N ALA A 198 29.46 20.45 -14.18
CA ALA A 198 29.79 19.50 -15.23
C ALA A 198 29.35 20.05 -16.61
N PRO A 199 30.21 19.96 -17.65
CA PRO A 199 29.85 20.43 -18.98
C PRO A 199 28.62 19.67 -19.47
N ARG A 200 27.63 20.41 -19.97
CA ARG A 200 26.49 19.81 -20.67
C ARG A 200 27.00 19.44 -22.07
N GLY A 201 27.20 18.14 -22.29
CA GLY A 201 27.50 17.59 -23.61
C GLY A 201 26.37 17.83 -24.60
#